data_AF-A0A1A8MCY5-F1
#
_entry.id   AF-A0A1A8MCY5-F1
#
_cell.length_a   1.000
_cell.length_b   1.000
_cell.length_c   1.000
_cell.angle_alpha   90.00
_cell.angle_beta   90.00
_cell.angle_gamma   90.00
#
_symmetry.space_group_name_H-M   'P 1'
#
loop_
_entity.id
_entity.type
_entity.pdbx_description
1 polymer ?
#
loop_
_entity_poly.entity_id
_entity_poly.type
_entity_poly.pdbx_seq_one_letter_code
_entity_poly.pdbx_strand_id
1 'polypeptide(L)' 'INAATQIFFSLGLGFGSLIAFASYNQYHNNFERQAIVVSLINSGTSIFSCIVTFAIYGFKATVNYENCLD' A
#
# COMPACT_ATOMS: atom_id res chain seq x y z
N ILE A 1 -9.18 -14.10 4.74
CA ILE A 1 -8.84 -13.30 5.95
C ILE A 1 -7.60 -12.45 5.71
N ASN A 2 -6.46 -13.04 5.29
CA ASN A 2 -5.20 -12.31 5.07
C ASN A 2 -5.31 -11.05 4.20
N ALA A 3 -6.00 -11.11 3.06
CA ALA A 3 -6.21 -9.95 2.19
C ALA A 3 -7.02 -8.82 2.88
N ALA A 4 -8.04 -9.19 3.67
CA ALA A 4 -8.79 -8.21 4.45
C ALA A 4 -7.88 -7.57 5.50
N THR A 5 -7.16 -8.37 6.30
CA THR A 5 -6.20 -7.88 7.29
C THR A 5 -5.15 -6.96 6.66
N GLN A 6 -4.62 -7.32 5.48
CA GLN A 6 -3.67 -6.50 4.73
C GLN A 6 -4.26 -5.12 4.38
N ILE A 7 -5.49 -5.06 3.89
CA ILE A 7 -6.14 -3.80 3.54
C ILE A 7 -6.38 -2.93 4.79
N PHE A 8 -6.83 -3.53 5.89
CA PHE A 8 -7.04 -2.80 7.16
C PHE A 8 -5.73 -2.20 7.68
N PHE A 9 -4.63 -2.95 7.64
CA PHE A 9 -3.31 -2.43 8.02
C PHE A 9 -2.75 -1.42 7.03
N SER A 10 -2.89 -1.68 5.72
CA SER A 10 -2.38 -0.80 4.67
C SER A 10 -3.05 0.58 4.68
N LEU A 11 -4.35 0.64 4.90
CA LEU A 11 -5.11 1.89 4.98
C LEU A 11 -5.16 2.46 6.40
N GLY A 12 -4.76 1.71 7.42
CA GLY A 12 -4.85 2.14 8.82
C GLY A 12 -6.30 2.27 9.33
N LEU A 13 -7.21 1.43 8.84
CA LEU A 13 -8.61 1.44 9.26
C LEU A 13 -8.75 0.95 10.71
N GLY A 14 -9.56 1.65 11.51
CA GLY A 14 -9.84 1.28 12.91
C GLY A 14 -8.90 1.88 13.97
N PHE A 15 -7.84 2.59 13.57
CA PHE A 15 -6.88 3.23 14.49
C PHE A 15 -7.32 4.63 14.99
N GLY A 16 -8.43 5.17 14.49
CA GLY A 16 -8.95 6.49 14.88
C GLY A 16 -8.21 7.70 14.27
N SER A 17 -7.03 7.52 13.69
CA SER A 17 -6.25 8.58 13.03
C SER A 17 -7.02 9.24 11.88
N LEU A 18 -7.61 8.45 10.99
CA LEU A 18 -8.45 8.93 9.89
C LEU A 18 -9.68 9.70 10.36
N ILE A 19 -10.26 9.28 11.51
CA ILE A 19 -11.43 9.94 12.12
C ILE A 19 -11.02 11.30 12.66
N ALA A 20 -9.88 11.38 13.36
CA ALA A 20 -9.33 12.64 13.85
C ALA A 20 -8.98 13.60 12.69
N PHE A 21 -8.38 13.11 11.62
CA PHE A 21 -8.12 13.92 10.43
C PHE A 21 -9.41 14.42 9.75
N ALA A 22 -10.42 13.56 9.65
CA ALA A 22 -11.72 13.96 9.09
C ALA A 22 -12.44 15.00 9.96
N SER A 23 -12.22 15.00 11.28
CA SER A 23 -12.82 15.96 12.21
C SER A 23 -12.39 17.41 11.99
N TYR A 24 -11.26 17.65 11.32
CA TYR A 24 -10.78 19.00 10.98
C TYR A 24 -11.28 19.49 9.61
N ASN A 25 -12.05 18.68 8.90
CA ASN A 25 -12.49 19.00 7.54
C ASN A 25 -13.69 19.96 7.55
N GLN A 26 -13.85 20.74 6.49
CA GLN A 26 -15.02 21.61 6.35
C GLN A 26 -16.30 20.77 6.18
N TYR A 27 -17.42 21.23 6.76
CA TYR A 27 -18.69 20.50 6.73
C TYR A 27 -19.21 20.20 5.31
N HIS A 28 -18.95 21.10 4.35
CA HIS A 28 -19.31 20.93 2.95
C HIS A 28 -18.10 20.51 2.10
N ASN A 29 -17.34 19.51 2.57
CA ASN A 29 -16.25 18.92 1.80
C ASN A 29 -16.65 17.57 1.21
N ASN A 30 -16.18 17.29 -0.02
CA ASN A 30 -16.43 16.03 -0.73
C ASN A 30 -15.55 14.89 -0.17
N PHE A 31 -15.82 14.47 1.06
CA PHE A 31 -15.06 13.42 1.76
C PHE A 31 -15.11 12.07 1.03
N GLU A 32 -16.24 11.72 0.43
CA GLU A 32 -16.39 10.48 -0.35
C GLU A 32 -15.34 10.38 -1.47
N ARG A 33 -15.19 11.43 -2.26
CA ARG A 33 -14.22 11.47 -3.35
C ARG A 33 -12.78 11.39 -2.82
N GLN A 34 -12.49 12.05 -1.70
CA GLN A 34 -11.17 11.97 -1.08
C GLN A 34 -10.86 10.56 -0.58
N ALA A 35 -11.82 9.90 0.07
CA ALA A 35 -11.67 8.53 0.54
C ALA A 35 -11.37 7.55 -0.62
N ILE A 36 -12.05 7.70 -1.75
CA ILE A 36 -11.81 6.89 -2.95
C ILE A 36 -10.40 7.15 -3.51
N VAL A 37 -10.02 8.42 -3.64
CA VAL A 37 -8.69 8.80 -4.17
C VAL A 37 -7.56 8.27 -3.28
N VAL A 38 -7.67 8.41 -1.95
CA VAL A 38 -6.67 7.89 -1.00
C VAL A 38 -6.56 6.37 -1.12
N SER A 39 -7.68 5.67 -1.23
CA SER A 39 -7.70 4.21 -1.37
C SER A 39 -7.01 3.74 -2.66
N LEU A 40 -7.29 4.42 -3.78
CA LEU A 40 -6.65 4.13 -5.07
C LEU A 40 -5.14 4.40 -5.05
N ILE A 41 -4.71 5.51 -4.44
CA ILE A 41 -3.28 5.85 -4.33
C ILE A 41 -2.55 4.82 -3.46
N ASN A 42 -3.13 4.40 -2.33
CA ASN A 42 -2.56 3.35 -1.48
C ASN A 42 -2.36 2.03 -2.24
N SER A 43 -3.38 1.57 -2.95
CA SER A 43 -3.29 0.35 -3.76
C SER A 43 -2.29 0.49 -4.92
N GLY A 44 -2.30 1.64 -5.62
CA GLY A 44 -1.36 1.93 -6.71
C GLY A 44 0.09 1.94 -6.23
N THR A 45 0.35 2.55 -5.08
CA THR A 45 1.69 2.58 -4.45
C THR A 45 2.15 1.18 -4.06
N SER A 46 1.23 0.35 -3.54
CA SER A 46 1.53 -1.04 -3.19
C SER A 46 1.93 -1.87 -4.42
N ILE A 47 1.21 -1.72 -5.53
CA ILE A 47 1.54 -2.39 -6.80
C ILE A 47 2.91 -1.93 -7.32
N PHE A 48 3.18 -0.62 -7.29
CA PHE A 48 4.47 -0.08 -7.69
C PHE A 48 5.62 -0.63 -6.83
N SER A 49 5.42 -0.67 -5.52
CA SER A 49 6.39 -1.26 -4.57
C SER A 49 6.67 -2.73 -4.90
N CYS A 50 5.64 -3.53 -5.20
CA CYS A 50 5.81 -4.92 -5.61
C CYS A 50 6.71 -5.06 -6.85
N ILE A 51 6.52 -4.22 -7.88
CA ILE A 51 7.35 -4.26 -9.09
C ILE A 51 8.82 -4.07 -8.75
N VAL A 52 9.14 -3.05 -7.93
CA VAL A 52 10.52 -2.76 -7.51
C VAL A 52 11.10 -3.90 -6.69
N THR A 53 10.35 -4.40 -5.71
CA THR A 53 10.78 -5.51 -4.84
C THR A 53 11.07 -6.78 -5.64
N PHE A 54 10.19 -7.17 -6.57
CA PHE A 54 10.41 -8.36 -7.39
C PHE A 54 11.56 -8.19 -8.39
N ALA A 55 11.83 -6.99 -8.90
CA ALA A 55 13.01 -6.74 -9.73
C ALA A 55 14.32 -7.01 -8.96
N ILE A 56 14.40 -6.54 -7.70
CA ILE A 56 15.57 -6.76 -6.83
C ILE A 56 15.72 -8.24 -6.48
N TYR A 57 14.63 -8.91 -6.09
CA TYR A 57 14.67 -10.34 -5.79
C TYR A 57 15.02 -11.18 -7.02
N GLY A 58 14.52 -10.82 -8.20
CA GLY A 58 14.87 -11.46 -9.46
C GLY A 58 16.36 -11.36 -9.75
N PHE A 59 16.93 -10.16 -9.63
CA PHE A 59 18.38 -9.96 -9.80
C PHE A 59 19.19 -10.80 -8.81
N LYS A 60 18.83 -10.78 -7.53
CA LYS A 60 19.50 -11.61 -6.50
C LYS A 60 19.40 -13.10 -6.79
N ALA A 61 18.24 -13.57 -7.27
CA ALA A 61 18.04 -14.97 -7.60
C ALA A 61 18.94 -15.39 -8.78
N THR A 62 19.05 -14.57 -9.82
CA THR A 62 19.93 -14.85 -10.96
C THR A 62 21.40 -14.90 -10.55
N VAL A 63 21.87 -13.91 -9.79
CA VAL A 63 23.27 -13.88 -9.32
C VAL A 63 23.59 -15.06 -8.42
N ASN A 64 22.69 -15.42 -7.50
CA ASN A 64 22.88 -16.58 -6.64
C ASN A 64 22.91 -17.90 -7.43
N TYR A 65 22.10 -18.00 -8.49
CA TYR A 65 22.10 -19.16 -9.37
C TYR A 65 23.44 -19.31 -10.10
N GLU A 66 23.98 -18.22 -10.64
CA GLU A 66 25.29 -18.22 -11.30
C GLU A 66 26.42 -18.61 -10.33
N ASN A 67 26.44 -18.03 -9.12
CA ASN A 67 27.43 -18.38 -8.09
C ASN A 67 27.36 -19.84 -7.61
N CYS A 68 26.23 -20.54 -7.79
CA CYS A 68 26.10 -21.95 -7.45
C CYS A 68 26.61 -22.87 -8.56
N LEU A 69 26.78 -22.36 -9.77
CA LEU A 69 27.29 -23.11 -10.93
C LEU A 69 28.81 -22.99 -11.09
N ASP A 70 29.40 -21.91 -10.58
CA ASP A 70 30.85 -21.73 -10.40
C ASP A 70 31.41 -22.58 -9.24
#